data_AF-A0A7J9X567-F1
#
_entry.id   AF-A0A7J9X567-F1
#
_cell.length_a   1.000
_cell.length_b   1.000
_cell.length_c   1.000
_cell.angle_alpha   90.00
_cell.angle_beta   90.00
_cell.angle_gamma   90.00
#
_symmetry.space_group_name_H-M   'P 1'
#
loop_
_entity.id
_entity.type
_entity.pdbx_description
1 polymer ?
#
loop_
_entity_poly.entity_id
_entity_poly.type
_entity_poly.pdbx_seq_one_letter_code
_entity_poly.pdbx_strand_id
1 'polypeptide(L)'
;MVRQGKKTGDARVSVSTERSDLLRSDLLAFLVNGGDRSDLDDITGFDELPGTVAVLDYATIVGINTPSPLSTPYALQKLRPYLEKTAKA
;
A
#
# COMPACT_ATOMS: atom_id res chain seq x y z
N MET A 1 5.69 8.96 6.82
CA MET A 1 4.98 8.13 7.82
C MET A 1 5.87 7.51 8.92
N VAL A 2 7.04 6.94 8.62
CA VAL A 2 7.92 6.27 9.62
C VAL A 2 8.24 7.14 10.85
N ARG A 3 8.47 8.44 10.67
CA ARG A 3 8.68 9.39 11.78
C ARG A 3 7.43 9.64 12.63
N GLN A 4 6.23 9.56 12.05
CA GLN A 4 4.96 9.74 12.76
C GLN A 4 4.64 8.49 13.61
N GLY A 5 4.81 7.29 13.05
CA GLY A 5 4.62 6.04 13.82
C GLY A 5 5.61 5.90 14.99
N LYS A 6 6.87 6.34 14.82
CA LYS A 6 7.86 6.38 15.91
C LYS A 6 7.45 7.30 17.07
N LYS A 7 6.64 8.34 16.83
CA LYS A 7 6.18 9.27 17.88
C LYS A 7 5.02 8.71 18.69
N THR A 8 4.12 7.97 18.05
CA THR A 8 2.91 7.41 18.70
C THR A 8 3.15 6.03 19.30
N GLY A 9 4.17 5.31 18.83
CA GLY A 9 4.38 3.89 19.17
C GLY A 9 3.48 2.95 18.36
N ASP A 10 2.59 3.50 17.52
CA ASP A 10 1.72 2.72 16.66
C ASP A 10 2.40 2.37 15.34
N ALA A 11 2.33 1.08 14.98
CA ALA A 11 2.75 0.59 13.67
C ALA A 11 1.84 1.07 12.52
N ARG A 12 0.65 1.60 12.85
CA ARG A 12 -0.32 2.12 11.89
C ARG A 12 -0.57 3.59 12.20
N VAL A 13 -0.62 4.41 11.16
CA VAL A 13 -0.92 5.83 11.30
C VAL A 13 -2.20 6.09 10.50
N SER A 14 -3.26 6.50 11.20
CA SER A 14 -4.45 7.02 10.55
C SER A 14 -4.15 8.39 9.96
N VAL A 15 -4.48 8.58 8.69
CA VAL A 15 -4.31 9.85 7.98
C VAL A 15 -5.63 10.26 7.36
N SER A 16 -5.88 11.56 7.31
CA SER A 16 -7.00 12.14 6.58
C SER A 16 -6.85 11.86 5.08
N THR A 17 -7.94 11.75 4.34
CA THR A 17 -7.93 11.60 2.87
C THR A 17 -7.32 12.81 2.18
N GLU A 18 -7.49 14.01 2.76
CA GLU A 18 -6.86 15.26 2.29
C GLU A 18 -5.34 15.28 2.49
N ARG A 19 -4.80 14.31 3.24
CA ARG A 19 -3.36 14.14 3.47
C ARG A 19 -2.75 13.07 2.56
N SER A 20 -3.27 12.95 1.34
CA SER A 20 -2.72 12.08 0.29
C SER A 20 -1.23 12.38 0.01
N ASP A 21 -0.78 13.62 0.25
CA ASP A 21 0.64 14.03 0.23
C ASP A 21 1.58 13.10 1.03
N LEU A 22 1.07 12.51 2.11
CA LEU A 22 1.83 11.60 2.98
C LEU A 22 2.09 10.22 2.37
N LEU A 23 1.39 9.88 1.29
CA LEU A 23 1.45 8.59 0.61
C LEU A 23 2.54 8.54 -0.48
N ARG A 24 3.18 9.66 -0.82
CA ARG A 24 4.19 9.73 -1.87
C ARG A 24 5.30 8.67 -1.71
N SER A 25 5.33 7.69 -2.62
CA SER A 25 6.22 6.51 -2.59
C SER A 25 6.37 5.92 -4.00
N ASP A 26 7.45 5.19 -4.29
CA ASP A 26 7.63 4.53 -5.61
C ASP A 26 6.66 3.35 -5.83
N LEU A 27 6.18 2.76 -4.74
CA LEU A 27 5.17 1.72 -4.70
C LEU A 27 4.22 1.98 -3.53
N LEU A 28 2.92 1.99 -3.83
CA LEU A 28 1.85 1.99 -2.85
C LEU A 28 1.02 0.71 -2.98
N ALA A 29 0.87 0.00 -1.87
CA ALA A 29 0.03 -1.19 -1.78
C ALA A 29 -1.24 -0.88 -0.99
N PHE A 30 -2.39 -1.07 -1.61
CA PHE A 30 -3.71 -0.85 -1.02
C PHE A 30 -4.46 -2.16 -0.87
N LEU A 31 -5.17 -2.25 0.25
CA LEU A 31 -6.35 -3.10 0.37
C LEU A 31 -7.57 -2.18 0.24
N VAL A 32 -8.42 -2.42 -0.75
CA VAL A 32 -9.74 -1.77 -0.84
C VAL A 32 -10.77 -2.73 -0.26
N ASN A 33 -11.34 -2.38 0.89
CA ASN A 33 -12.25 -3.25 1.62
C ASN A 33 -13.66 -3.20 1.02
N GLY A 34 -14.05 -4.27 0.31
CA GLY A 34 -15.40 -4.40 -0.26
C GLY A 34 -15.61 -3.62 -1.56
N GLY A 35 -14.55 -3.10 -2.16
CA GLY A 35 -14.56 -2.28 -3.35
C GLY A 35 -13.43 -2.62 -4.32
N ASP A 36 -13.06 -1.70 -5.20
CA ASP A 36 -12.02 -1.90 -6.22
C ASP A 36 -11.10 -0.68 -6.40
N ARG A 37 -10.25 -0.75 -7.44
CA ARG A 37 -9.24 0.29 -7.72
C ARG A 37 -9.86 1.68 -7.96
N SER A 38 -11.06 1.74 -8.54
CA SER A 38 -11.73 2.99 -8.90
C SER A 38 -12.17 3.79 -7.67
N ASP A 39 -12.43 3.12 -6.54
CA ASP A 39 -12.75 3.81 -5.28
C ASP A 39 -11.60 4.66 -4.73
N LEU A 40 -10.37 4.44 -5.20
CA LEU A 40 -9.23 5.27 -4.84
C LEU A 40 -9.24 6.60 -5.60
N ASP A 41 -9.96 6.71 -6.71
CA ASP A 41 -10.10 7.95 -7.48
C ASP A 41 -10.96 8.99 -6.73
N ASP A 42 -11.76 8.54 -5.74
CA ASP A 42 -12.51 9.41 -4.83
C ASP A 42 -11.62 10.08 -3.77
N ILE A 43 -10.35 9.66 -3.63
CA ILE A 43 -9.41 10.27 -2.70
C ILE A 43 -8.78 11.50 -3.36
N THR A 44 -9.06 12.69 -2.82
CA THR A 44 -8.50 13.96 -3.33
C THR A 44 -6.97 13.91 -3.45
N GLY A 45 -6.46 14.18 -4.65
CA GLY A 45 -5.03 14.21 -4.96
C GLY A 45 -4.38 12.83 -5.08
N PHE A 46 -5.17 11.75 -5.16
CA PHE A 46 -4.66 10.40 -5.34
C PHE A 46 -4.08 10.18 -6.74
N ASP A 47 -4.74 10.71 -7.76
CA ASP A 47 -4.31 10.68 -9.16
C ASP A 47 -3.01 11.46 -9.40
N GLU A 48 -2.67 12.39 -8.51
CA GLU A 48 -1.42 13.15 -8.52
C GLU A 48 -0.24 12.41 -7.86
N LEU A 49 -0.48 11.28 -7.19
CA LEU A 49 0.59 10.55 -6.51
C LEU A 49 1.54 9.87 -7.51
N PRO A 50 2.87 10.12 -7.41
CA PRO A 50 3.82 9.41 -8.25
C PRO A 50 3.94 7.95 -7.78
N GLY A 51 4.30 7.07 -8.71
CA GLY A 51 4.66 5.68 -8.41
C GLY A 51 3.64 4.65 -8.88
N THR A 52 3.94 3.38 -8.57
CA THR A 52 3.07 2.26 -8.91
C THR A 52 2.04 2.02 -7.82
N VAL A 53 0.77 1.88 -8.21
CA VAL A 53 -0.30 1.47 -7.30
C VAL A 53 -0.58 -0.03 -7.48
N ALA A 54 -0.52 -0.77 -6.38
CA ALA A 54 -0.89 -2.18 -6.29
C ALA A 54 -2.14 -2.32 -5.42
N VAL A 55 -3.26 -2.77 -6.00
CA VAL A 55 -4.44 -3.18 -5.21
C VAL A 55 -4.32 -4.68 -4.97
N LEU A 56 -4.23 -5.05 -3.70
CA LEU A 56 -3.94 -6.40 -3.25
C LEU A 56 -5.17 -7.02 -2.58
N ASP A 57 -5.30 -8.33 -2.71
CA ASP A 57 -6.32 -9.07 -1.97
C ASP A 57 -6.01 -9.13 -0.47
N TYR A 58 -7.04 -9.45 0.32
CA TYR A 58 -6.94 -9.52 1.76
C TYR A 58 -5.88 -10.54 2.22
N ALA A 59 -5.79 -11.70 1.57
CA ALA A 59 -4.85 -12.75 1.93
C ALA A 59 -3.39 -12.29 1.77
N THR A 60 -3.08 -11.56 0.70
CA THR A 60 -1.77 -10.99 0.43
C THR A 60 -1.41 -9.93 1.48
N ILE A 61 -2.35 -9.04 1.81
CA ILE A 61 -2.14 -7.98 2.80
C ILE A 61 -1.93 -8.55 4.21
N VAL A 62 -2.69 -9.58 4.59
CA VAL A 62 -2.44 -10.31 5.84
C VAL A 62 -1.08 -10.98 5.80
N GLY A 63 -0.70 -11.59 4.68
CA GLY A 63 0.60 -12.22 4.50
C GLY A 63 1.79 -11.27 4.64
N ILE A 64 1.61 -9.98 4.31
CA ILE A 64 2.59 -8.91 4.50
C ILE A 64 2.61 -8.41 5.94
N ASN A 65 1.45 -8.18 6.56
CA ASN A 65 1.35 -7.59 7.91
C ASN A 65 1.67 -8.59 9.03
N THR A 66 1.34 -9.87 8.84
CA THR A 66 1.58 -10.95 9.80
C THR A 66 2.26 -12.12 9.09
N PRO A 67 3.57 -12.01 8.80
CA PRO A 67 4.27 -12.99 7.99
C PRO A 67 4.36 -14.37 8.64
N SER A 68 4.30 -15.40 7.82
CA SER A 68 4.62 -16.79 8.14
C SER A 68 5.56 -17.37 7.07
N PRO A 69 6.18 -18.54 7.31
CA PRO A 69 7.01 -19.20 6.31
C PRO A 69 6.28 -19.46 4.98
N LEU A 70 4.96 -19.67 5.01
CA LEU A 70 4.15 -19.89 3.81
C LEU A 70 3.61 -18.59 3.21
N SER A 71 3.25 -17.59 4.02
CA SER A 71 2.70 -16.34 3.50
C SER A 71 3.75 -15.47 2.82
N THR A 72 5.00 -15.55 3.25
CA THR A 72 6.10 -14.75 2.70
C THR A 72 6.34 -15.02 1.20
N PRO A 73 6.59 -16.28 0.76
CA PRO A 73 6.78 -16.55 -0.67
C PRO A 73 5.52 -16.24 -1.50
N TYR A 74 4.33 -16.49 -0.95
CA TYR A 74 3.06 -16.13 -1.59
C TYR A 74 2.94 -14.61 -1.83
N ALA A 75 3.14 -13.80 -0.78
CA ALA A 75 3.03 -12.35 -0.87
C ALA A 75 4.10 -11.76 -1.81
N LEU A 76 5.33 -12.29 -1.78
CA LEU A 76 6.38 -11.88 -2.71
C LEU A 76 6.06 -12.24 -4.16
N GLN A 77 5.44 -13.39 -4.41
CA GLN A 77 4.98 -13.76 -5.75
C GLN A 77 3.91 -12.78 -6.26
N LYS A 78 2.97 -12.39 -5.40
CA LYS A 78 1.90 -11.43 -5.74
C LYS A 78 2.41 -10.00 -5.96
N LEU A 79 3.40 -9.57 -5.18
CA LEU A 79 4.01 -8.24 -5.29
C LEU A 79 4.99 -8.11 -6.46
N ARG A 80 5.61 -9.22 -6.91
CA ARG A 80 6.64 -9.24 -7.97
C ARG A 80 6.32 -8.37 -9.19
N PRO A 81 5.17 -8.49 -9.87
CA PRO A 81 4.90 -7.69 -11.07
C PRO A 81 4.88 -6.18 -10.80
N TYR A 82 4.43 -5.76 -9.62
CA TYR A 82 4.42 -4.35 -9.23
C TYR A 82 5.82 -3.85 -8.91
N LEU A 83 6.64 -4.65 -8.22
CA LEU A 83 8.04 -4.33 -7.96
C LEU A 83 8.85 -4.21 -9.26
N GLU A 84 8.62 -5.11 -10.22
CA GLU A 84 9.26 -5.05 -11.54
C GLU A 84 8.81 -3.83 -12.35
N LYS A 85 7.54 -3.42 -12.22
CA LYS A 85 7.04 -2.19 -12.82
C LYS A 85 7.68 -0.96 -12.18
N THR A 86 7.72 -0.89 -10.85
CA THR A 86 8.35 0.20 -10.10
C THR A 86 9.83 0.34 -10.45
N ALA A 87 10.57 -0.77 -10.57
CA ALA A 87 11.99 -0.72 -10.91
C ALA A 87 12.30 -0.20 -12.32
N LYS A 88 11.29 -0.10 -13.19
CA LYS A 88 11.40 0.41 -14.56
C LYS A 88 10.84 1.83 -14.74
N ALA A 89 10.17 2.36 -13.72
CA ALA A 89 9.58 3.70 -13.71
C ALA A 89 10.58 4.74 -13.23
#